data_AF-A0A6M2DT41-F1
#
_entry.id   AF-A0A6M2DT41-F1
#
_cell.length_a   1.000
_cell.length_b   1.000
_cell.length_c   1.000
_cell.angle_alpha   90.00
_cell.angle_beta   90.00
_cell.angle_gamma   90.00
#
_symmetry.space_group_name_H-M   'P 1'
#
loop_
_entity.id
_entity.type
_entity.pdbx_description
1 polymer ?
#
loop_
_entity_poly.entity_id
_entity_poly.type
_entity_poly.pdbx_seq_one_letter_code
_entity_poly.pdbx_strand_id
1 'polypeptide(L)'
;MSNPSENARPTDNFSFASRGQSEDAVNTTALNLAIKLIPKFDGNPSELNKFLYTVDKIRFGVNLATDAEITKIACTKLEGPAFNYIRLSSELFWDDIRSLLLHKFGERRSLPELQLELVGLRQKQGQSVRSFANEIERLLGLMYDQALLGNNNTVELLQPVHCQLALKVFIDGLHPELRLLMKAARHTDFQDAVQMAVQEESTLRSRSHRTIQDQQPYHQQRRPIMPFCSHCRRHGHVSANCRRRGIFRVNHDRDRADAENMRAIQHEGPVENQLPTRPMESQTPKN
;
A
#
# COMPACT_ATOMS: atom_id res chain seq x y z
N MET A 1 -2.47 22.22 -104.92
CA MET A 1 -2.76 22.60 -103.53
C MET A 1 -2.98 21.30 -102.78
N SER A 2 -1.92 20.65 -102.28
CA SER A 2 -1.14 20.98 -101.07
C SER A 2 -1.77 20.41 -99.80
N ASN A 3 -1.34 19.18 -99.51
CA ASN A 3 -0.94 18.57 -98.24
C ASN A 3 -1.86 18.35 -97.01
N PRO A 4 -1.53 17.30 -96.22
CA PRO A 4 -2.23 16.76 -95.05
C PRO A 4 -1.61 17.23 -93.72
N SER A 5 -2.15 16.80 -92.56
CA SER A 5 -1.48 16.61 -91.24
C SER A 5 -2.57 16.35 -90.17
N GLU A 6 -2.59 15.20 -89.49
CA GLU A 6 -1.77 14.77 -88.33
C GLU A 6 -2.43 15.03 -86.97
N ASN A 7 -2.76 13.90 -86.32
CA ASN A 7 -2.52 13.58 -84.91
C ASN A 7 -2.34 14.73 -83.91
N ALA A 8 -3.26 14.82 -82.96
CA ALA A 8 -2.94 15.21 -81.58
C ALA A 8 -3.80 14.40 -80.60
N ARG A 9 -3.14 13.53 -79.83
CA ARG A 9 -3.70 12.88 -78.63
C ARG A 9 -3.80 13.93 -77.51
N PRO A 10 -4.84 13.94 -76.67
CA PRO A 10 -4.78 14.60 -75.39
C PRO A 10 -3.96 13.73 -74.42
N THR A 11 -2.93 14.33 -73.83
CA THR A 11 -2.18 13.80 -72.70
C THR A 11 -3.06 13.81 -71.45
N ASP A 12 -3.52 12.64 -71.03
CA ASP A 12 -4.05 12.45 -69.68
C ASP A 12 -2.89 12.44 -68.68
N ASN A 13 -2.60 13.61 -68.12
CA ASN A 13 -1.81 13.77 -66.91
C ASN A 13 -2.62 13.21 -65.72
N PHE A 14 -2.48 11.91 -65.47
CA PHE A 14 -2.97 11.28 -64.24
C PHE A 14 -2.12 11.74 -63.04
N SER A 15 -2.78 12.43 -62.11
CA SER A 15 -2.27 12.94 -60.86
C SER A 15 -1.95 11.81 -59.86
N PHE A 16 -0.66 11.52 -59.68
CA PHE A 16 -0.16 10.49 -58.74
C PHE A 16 0.26 11.04 -57.36
N ALA A 17 0.13 12.36 -57.12
CA ALA A 17 0.79 13.03 -56.00
C ALA A 17 0.02 13.07 -54.65
N SER A 18 -1.29 12.78 -54.62
CA SER A 18 -2.08 12.96 -53.38
C SER A 18 -2.10 11.75 -52.44
N ARG A 19 -1.61 10.57 -52.86
CA ARG A 19 -1.70 9.34 -52.05
C ARG A 19 -0.55 9.20 -51.04
N GLY A 20 0.66 9.65 -51.38
CA GLY A 20 1.85 9.53 -50.53
C GLY A 20 1.84 10.42 -49.27
N GLN A 21 1.32 11.65 -49.37
CA GLN A 21 1.33 12.59 -48.23
C GLN A 21 0.40 12.17 -47.08
N SER A 22 -0.71 11.48 -47.40
CA SER A 22 -1.64 10.94 -46.40
C SER A 22 -1.06 9.72 -45.69
N GLU A 23 -0.39 8.82 -46.42
CA GLU A 23 0.21 7.61 -45.87
C GLU A 23 1.38 7.92 -44.92
N ASP A 24 2.25 8.86 -45.26
CA ASP A 24 3.39 9.25 -44.39
C ASP A 24 2.94 9.92 -43.09
N ALA A 25 1.87 10.71 -43.14
CA ALA A 25 1.28 11.33 -41.96
C ALA A 25 0.60 10.29 -41.03
N VAL A 26 -0.08 9.30 -41.61
CA VAL A 26 -0.68 8.17 -40.88
C VAL A 26 0.40 7.32 -40.22
N ASN A 27 1.49 7.00 -40.94
CA ASN A 27 2.61 6.21 -40.42
C ASN A 27 3.33 6.93 -39.27
N THR A 28 3.59 8.23 -39.41
CA THR A 28 4.22 9.05 -38.36
C THR A 28 3.35 9.12 -37.11
N THR A 29 2.02 9.20 -37.27
CA THR A 29 1.08 9.20 -36.15
C THR A 29 1.08 7.85 -35.44
N ALA A 30 1.06 6.75 -36.19
CA ALA A 30 1.08 5.39 -35.64
C ALA A 30 2.35 5.12 -34.82
N LEU A 31 3.52 5.57 -35.27
CA LEU A 31 4.77 5.43 -34.51
C LEU A 31 4.76 6.23 -33.20
N ASN A 32 4.25 7.46 -33.24
CA ASN A 32 4.10 8.27 -32.03
C ASN A 32 3.10 7.66 -31.04
N LEU A 33 2.02 7.05 -31.54
CA LEU A 33 1.07 6.30 -30.72
C LEU A 33 1.72 5.04 -30.13
N ALA A 34 2.48 4.28 -30.91
CA ALA A 34 3.20 3.10 -30.46
C ALA A 34 4.12 3.41 -29.27
N ILE A 35 4.92 4.47 -29.37
CA ILE A 35 5.84 4.88 -28.29
C ILE A 35 5.09 5.20 -26.99
N LYS A 36 3.91 5.83 -27.09
CA LYS A 36 3.11 6.28 -25.95
C LYS A 36 2.24 5.18 -25.35
N LEU A 37 1.64 4.35 -26.17
CA LEU A 37 0.58 3.42 -25.78
C LEU A 37 1.11 2.02 -25.45
N ILE A 38 2.15 1.54 -26.14
CA ILE A 38 2.67 0.20 -25.89
C ILE A 38 3.22 0.15 -24.44
N PRO A 39 2.62 -0.66 -23.56
CA PRO A 39 3.06 -0.77 -22.18
C PRO A 39 4.39 -1.51 -22.11
N LYS A 40 5.10 -1.34 -21.00
CA LYS A 40 6.27 -2.17 -20.70
C LYS A 40 5.81 -3.59 -20.33
N PHE A 41 6.57 -4.59 -20.73
CA PHE A 41 6.26 -6.00 -20.42
C PHE A 41 7.51 -6.74 -19.92
N ASP A 42 7.45 -7.24 -18.70
CA ASP A 42 8.56 -7.90 -18.01
C ASP A 42 8.51 -9.43 -18.07
N GLY A 43 7.38 -10.01 -18.50
CA GLY A 43 7.14 -11.45 -18.48
C GLY A 43 6.00 -11.88 -17.55
N ASN A 44 5.32 -10.96 -16.85
CA ASN A 44 4.15 -11.30 -16.04
C ASN A 44 2.98 -11.78 -16.92
N PRO A 45 2.49 -13.03 -16.78
CA PRO A 45 1.39 -13.56 -17.61
C PRO A 45 0.12 -12.70 -17.60
N SER A 46 -0.15 -12.00 -16.50
CA SER A 46 -1.37 -11.19 -16.34
C SER A 46 -1.36 -9.92 -17.21
N GLU A 47 -0.18 -9.42 -17.59
CA GLU A 47 -0.04 -8.23 -18.44
C GLU A 47 0.26 -8.58 -19.91
N LEU A 48 0.49 -9.86 -20.21
CA LEU A 48 0.89 -10.30 -21.56
C LEU A 48 -0.19 -9.96 -22.59
N ASN A 49 -1.44 -10.32 -22.35
CA ASN A 49 -2.50 -10.10 -23.34
C ASN A 49 -2.79 -8.62 -23.57
N LYS A 50 -2.69 -7.79 -22.53
CA LYS A 50 -2.76 -6.33 -22.65
C LYS A 50 -1.64 -5.78 -23.54
N PHE A 51 -0.41 -6.24 -23.36
CA PHE A 51 0.72 -5.89 -24.21
C PHE A 51 0.46 -6.31 -25.67
N LEU A 52 0.13 -7.58 -25.90
CA LEU A 52 -0.12 -8.12 -27.24
C LEU A 52 -1.27 -7.40 -27.95
N TYR A 53 -2.41 -7.21 -27.27
CA TYR A 53 -3.58 -6.52 -27.80
C TYR A 53 -3.25 -5.08 -28.19
N THR A 54 -2.47 -4.37 -27.37
CA THR A 54 -2.10 -2.98 -27.66
C THR A 54 -1.22 -2.90 -28.91
N VAL A 55 -0.27 -3.80 -29.06
CA VAL A 55 0.59 -3.83 -30.25
C VAL A 55 -0.22 -4.20 -31.49
N ASP A 56 -1.03 -5.27 -31.45
CA ASP A 56 -1.87 -5.67 -32.59
C ASP A 56 -2.80 -4.54 -33.04
N LYS A 57 -3.42 -3.83 -32.08
CA LYS A 57 -4.36 -2.74 -32.38
C LYS A 57 -3.68 -1.57 -33.07
N ILE A 58 -2.42 -1.29 -32.76
CA ILE A 58 -1.64 -0.22 -33.40
C ILE A 58 -1.15 -0.66 -34.78
N ARG A 59 -0.85 -1.96 -34.96
CA ARG A 59 -0.48 -2.56 -36.24
C ARG A 59 -1.66 -2.62 -37.22
N PHE A 60 -2.89 -2.79 -36.73
CA PHE A 60 -4.09 -2.90 -37.56
C PHE A 60 -4.41 -1.57 -38.27
N GLY A 61 -3.83 -1.36 -39.45
CA GLY A 61 -4.04 -0.17 -40.28
C GLY A 61 -2.76 0.50 -40.82
N VAL A 62 -1.57 -0.06 -40.56
CA VAL A 62 -0.29 0.48 -41.04
C VAL A 62 0.29 -0.37 -42.18
N ASN A 63 1.22 0.22 -42.94
CA ASN A 63 1.94 -0.50 -44.00
C ASN A 63 3.09 -1.37 -43.43
N LEU A 64 3.65 -2.26 -44.27
CA LEU A 64 4.72 -3.20 -43.91
C LEU A 64 6.00 -2.53 -43.37
N ALA A 65 6.38 -1.36 -43.88
CA ALA A 65 7.58 -0.67 -43.40
C ALA A 65 7.38 -0.11 -41.98
N THR A 66 6.20 0.46 -41.72
CA THR A 66 5.82 0.97 -40.39
C THR A 66 5.61 -0.17 -39.40
N ASP A 67 5.16 -1.33 -39.90
CA ASP A 67 5.01 -2.55 -39.10
C ASP A 67 6.34 -3.03 -38.50
N ALA A 68 7.41 -3.01 -39.29
CA ALA A 68 8.76 -3.34 -38.82
C ALA A 68 9.24 -2.36 -37.72
N GLU A 69 8.94 -1.07 -37.87
CA GLU A 69 9.28 -0.07 -36.85
C GLU A 69 8.44 -0.23 -35.57
N ILE A 70 7.15 -0.54 -35.68
CA ILE A 70 6.30 -0.87 -34.51
C ILE A 70 6.83 -2.11 -33.79
N THR A 71 7.28 -3.12 -34.55
CA THR A 71 7.88 -4.34 -33.99
C THR A 71 9.15 -4.01 -33.18
N LYS A 72 10.02 -3.14 -33.71
CA LYS A 72 11.20 -2.66 -32.99
C LYS A 72 10.80 -1.90 -31.72
N ILE A 73 9.83 -0.99 -31.80
CA ILE A 73 9.32 -0.26 -30.63
C ILE A 73 8.79 -1.24 -29.58
N ALA A 74 7.99 -2.24 -29.97
CA ALA A 74 7.49 -3.27 -29.06
C ALA A 74 8.65 -4.03 -28.39
N CYS A 75 9.70 -4.39 -29.12
CA CYS A 75 10.89 -5.01 -28.55
C CYS A 75 11.59 -4.11 -27.51
N THR A 76 11.66 -2.79 -27.74
CA THR A 76 12.24 -1.85 -26.75
C THR A 76 11.41 -1.71 -25.47
N LYS A 77 10.15 -2.15 -25.49
CA LYS A 77 9.25 -2.13 -24.33
C LYS A 77 9.29 -3.44 -23.54
N LEU A 78 10.00 -4.45 -24.04
CA LEU A 78 10.26 -5.66 -23.28
C LEU A 78 11.33 -5.37 -22.21
N GLU A 79 11.11 -5.88 -21.00
CA GLU A 79 12.03 -5.76 -19.87
C GLU A 79 12.27 -7.15 -19.25
N GLY A 80 13.29 -7.25 -18.39
CA GLY A 80 13.52 -8.42 -17.54
C GLY A 80 13.54 -9.77 -18.29
N PRO A 81 12.87 -10.81 -17.74
CA PRO A 81 12.78 -12.14 -18.37
C PRO A 81 12.25 -12.14 -19.80
N ALA A 82 11.29 -11.29 -20.14
CA ALA A 82 10.72 -11.20 -21.48
C ALA A 82 11.75 -10.73 -22.50
N PHE A 83 12.47 -9.65 -22.19
CA PHE A 83 13.56 -9.14 -23.03
C PHE A 83 14.66 -10.18 -23.22
N ASN A 84 15.11 -10.82 -22.13
CA ASN A 84 16.16 -11.83 -22.17
C ASN A 84 15.78 -13.04 -23.05
N TYR A 85 14.49 -13.38 -23.11
CA TYR A 85 14.03 -14.46 -23.95
C TYR A 85 14.05 -14.09 -25.43
N ILE A 86 13.47 -12.94 -25.78
CA ILE A 86 13.34 -12.52 -27.18
C ILE A 86 14.70 -12.14 -27.78
N ARG A 87 15.61 -11.53 -27.01
CA ARG A 87 16.95 -11.16 -27.50
C ARG A 87 17.78 -12.35 -27.99
N LEU A 88 17.51 -13.55 -27.47
CA LEU A 88 18.20 -14.77 -27.90
C LEU A 88 17.71 -15.31 -29.23
N SER A 89 16.59 -14.79 -29.74
CA SER A 89 16.03 -15.16 -31.03
C SER A 89 16.46 -14.15 -32.10
N SER A 90 16.97 -14.62 -33.24
CA SER A 90 17.38 -13.79 -34.37
C SER A 90 16.18 -13.37 -35.23
N GLU A 91 16.23 -12.15 -35.77
CA GLU A 91 15.29 -11.51 -36.71
C GLU A 91 13.91 -12.16 -36.81
N LEU A 92 13.02 -11.73 -35.91
CA LEU A 92 11.66 -12.22 -35.82
C LEU A 92 10.69 -11.18 -36.33
N PHE A 93 9.69 -11.62 -37.09
CA PHE A 93 8.51 -10.80 -37.35
C PHE A 93 7.68 -10.71 -36.07
N TRP A 94 6.80 -9.72 -35.97
CA TRP A 94 5.94 -9.59 -34.78
C TRP A 94 5.15 -10.86 -34.48
N ASP A 95 4.66 -11.57 -35.51
CA ASP A 95 3.85 -12.77 -35.30
C ASP A 95 4.68 -13.92 -34.68
N ASP A 96 5.99 -13.98 -34.98
CA ASP A 96 6.91 -14.89 -34.32
C ASP A 96 7.17 -14.48 -32.87
N ILE A 97 7.41 -13.17 -32.62
CA ILE A 97 7.58 -12.63 -31.26
C ILE A 97 6.35 -12.90 -30.41
N ARG A 98 5.16 -12.62 -30.93
CA ARG A 98 3.87 -12.91 -30.31
C ARG A 98 3.79 -14.38 -29.92
N SER A 99 4.09 -15.28 -30.86
CA SER A 99 4.02 -16.73 -30.63
C SER A 99 5.00 -17.18 -29.54
N LEU A 100 6.22 -16.64 -29.54
CA LEU A 100 7.22 -16.93 -28.50
C LEU A 100 6.81 -16.40 -27.13
N LEU A 101 6.26 -15.19 -27.06
CA LEU A 101 5.79 -14.60 -25.80
C LEU A 101 4.60 -15.39 -25.24
N LEU A 102 3.64 -15.76 -26.07
CA LEU A 102 2.52 -16.65 -25.68
C LEU A 102 3.03 -18.01 -25.22
N HIS A 103 3.97 -18.62 -25.94
CA HIS A 103 4.51 -19.92 -25.56
C HIS A 103 5.22 -19.90 -24.21
N LYS A 104 6.02 -18.86 -23.94
CA LYS A 104 6.82 -18.80 -22.70
C LYS A 104 6.07 -18.23 -21.51
N PHE A 105 5.35 -17.12 -21.71
CA PHE A 105 4.74 -16.31 -20.65
C PHE A 105 3.21 -16.36 -20.67
N GLY A 106 2.60 -17.04 -21.64
CA GLY A 106 1.16 -17.24 -21.67
C GLY A 106 0.66 -18.01 -20.46
N GLU A 107 -0.60 -17.77 -20.13
CA GLU A 107 -1.31 -18.55 -19.13
C GLU A 107 -1.37 -20.01 -19.58
N ARG A 108 -0.90 -20.92 -18.73
CA ARG A 108 -0.84 -22.37 -19.01
C ARG A 108 -2.04 -23.10 -18.47
N ARG A 109 -2.73 -22.52 -17.49
CA ARG A 109 -3.93 -23.10 -16.91
C ARG A 109 -5.07 -23.01 -17.91
N SER A 110 -5.78 -24.12 -18.05
CA SER A 110 -7.02 -24.22 -18.80
C SER A 110 -8.13 -23.38 -18.14
N LEU A 111 -9.15 -23.02 -18.92
CA LEU A 111 -10.31 -22.28 -18.42
C LEU A 111 -10.96 -22.94 -17.17
N PRO A 112 -11.15 -24.28 -17.11
CA PRO A 112 -11.68 -24.94 -15.90
C PRO A 112 -10.77 -24.81 -14.67
N GLU A 113 -9.45 -24.86 -14.83
CA GLU A 113 -8.51 -24.70 -13.72
C GLU A 113 -8.57 -23.28 -13.14
N LEU A 114 -8.67 -22.27 -14.00
CA LEU A 114 -8.86 -20.87 -13.58
C LEU A 114 -10.20 -20.66 -12.87
N GLN A 115 -11.28 -21.31 -13.35
CA GLN A 115 -12.58 -21.28 -12.68
C GLN A 115 -12.54 -21.90 -11.29
N LEU A 116 -11.84 -23.02 -11.13
CA LEU A 116 -11.69 -23.68 -9.84
C LEU A 116 -10.92 -22.79 -8.84
N GLU A 117 -9.85 -22.14 -9.31
CA GLU A 117 -9.08 -21.20 -8.50
C GLU A 117 -9.94 -19.99 -8.08
N LEU A 118 -10.70 -19.43 -9.02
CA LEU A 118 -11.61 -18.32 -8.74
C LEU A 118 -12.61 -18.71 -7.64
N VAL A 119 -13.26 -19.87 -7.73
CA VAL A 119 -14.23 -20.34 -6.72
C VAL A 119 -13.57 -20.56 -5.35
N GLY A 120 -12.29 -20.90 -5.31
CA GLY A 120 -11.50 -21.07 -4.10
C GLY A 120 -11.08 -19.78 -3.40
N LEU A 121 -11.15 -18.63 -4.07
CA LEU A 121 -10.66 -17.36 -3.52
C LEU A 121 -11.44 -16.89 -2.29
N ARG A 122 -10.70 -16.45 -1.27
CA ARG A 122 -11.22 -15.84 -0.05
C ARG A 122 -10.34 -14.66 0.33
N GLN A 123 -10.92 -13.60 0.89
CA GLN A 123 -10.19 -12.45 1.40
C GLN A 123 -9.27 -12.90 2.54
N LYS A 124 -7.96 -12.71 2.35
CA LYS A 124 -6.92 -13.08 3.33
C LYS A 124 -6.94 -12.11 4.51
N GLN A 125 -6.44 -12.58 5.66
CA GLN A 125 -6.30 -11.72 6.84
C GLN A 125 -5.42 -10.50 6.53
N GLY A 126 -5.92 -9.30 6.84
CA GLY A 126 -5.22 -8.04 6.56
C GLY A 126 -5.24 -7.59 5.09
N GLN A 127 -5.82 -8.37 4.18
CA GLN A 127 -6.00 -7.96 2.78
C GLN A 127 -7.15 -6.97 2.68
N SER A 128 -6.94 -5.84 1.99
CA SER A 128 -8.03 -4.88 1.75
C SER A 128 -9.06 -5.42 0.77
N VAL A 129 -10.29 -4.92 0.84
CA VAL A 129 -11.36 -5.29 -0.10
C VAL A 129 -10.94 -5.01 -1.54
N ARG A 130 -10.29 -3.88 -1.79
CA ARG A 130 -9.78 -3.51 -3.11
C ARG A 130 -8.73 -4.48 -3.62
N SER A 131 -7.79 -4.90 -2.77
CA SER A 131 -6.77 -5.88 -3.18
C SER A 131 -7.39 -7.25 -3.50
N PHE A 132 -8.42 -7.65 -2.75
CA PHE A 132 -9.15 -8.88 -3.01
C PHE A 132 -9.95 -8.82 -4.32
N ALA A 133 -10.64 -7.70 -4.58
CA ALA A 133 -11.34 -7.47 -5.83
C ALA A 133 -10.40 -7.53 -7.05
N ASN A 134 -9.22 -6.90 -6.96
CA ASN A 134 -8.21 -6.95 -8.01
C ASN A 134 -7.72 -8.39 -8.30
N GLU A 135 -7.65 -9.26 -7.29
CA GLU A 135 -7.25 -10.67 -7.46
C GLU A 135 -8.30 -11.45 -8.26
N ILE A 136 -9.59 -11.17 -8.02
CA ILE A 136 -10.71 -11.71 -8.79
C ILE A 136 -10.70 -11.20 -10.23
N GLU A 137 -10.57 -9.89 -10.44
CA GLU A 137 -10.50 -9.27 -11.78
C GLU A 137 -9.34 -9.82 -12.60
N ARG A 138 -8.18 -10.02 -11.96
CA ARG A 138 -7.01 -10.63 -12.61
C ARG A 138 -7.32 -12.04 -13.11
N LEU A 139 -7.98 -12.88 -12.31
CA LEU A 139 -8.37 -14.22 -12.74
C LEU A 139 -9.41 -14.19 -13.86
N LEU A 140 -10.38 -13.28 -13.79
CA LEU A 140 -11.33 -13.06 -14.88
C LEU A 140 -10.63 -12.70 -16.18
N GLY A 141 -9.66 -11.79 -16.15
CA GLY A 141 -8.84 -11.43 -17.32
C GLY A 141 -8.19 -12.65 -17.96
N LEU A 142 -7.52 -13.47 -17.14
CA LEU A 142 -6.88 -14.72 -17.60
C LEU A 142 -7.90 -15.72 -18.19
N MET A 143 -9.10 -15.81 -17.62
CA MET A 143 -10.18 -16.64 -18.15
C MET A 143 -10.66 -16.16 -19.52
N TYR A 144 -10.82 -14.84 -19.72
CA TYR A 144 -11.17 -14.28 -21.02
C TYR A 144 -10.08 -14.53 -22.06
N ASP A 145 -8.82 -14.38 -21.67
CA ASP A 145 -7.68 -14.63 -22.54
C ASP A 145 -7.63 -16.10 -23.01
N GLN A 146 -7.84 -17.05 -22.10
CA GLN A 146 -7.94 -18.48 -22.43
C GLN A 146 -9.14 -18.78 -23.33
N ALA A 147 -10.28 -18.14 -23.09
CA ALA A 147 -11.47 -18.31 -23.92
C ALA A 147 -11.24 -17.80 -25.36
N LEU A 148 -10.49 -16.70 -25.52
CA LEU A 148 -10.15 -16.12 -26.81
C LEU A 148 -9.17 -16.99 -27.60
N LEU A 149 -8.15 -17.55 -26.94
CA LEU A 149 -7.19 -18.48 -27.58
C LEU A 149 -7.87 -19.77 -28.09
N GLY A 150 -8.96 -20.19 -27.45
CA GLY A 150 -9.72 -21.38 -27.83
C GLY A 150 -10.63 -21.23 -29.05
N ASN A 151 -10.63 -20.08 -29.76
CA ASN A 151 -11.55 -19.79 -30.89
C ASN A 151 -13.03 -19.97 -30.54
N ASN A 152 -13.38 -19.74 -29.28
CA ASN A 152 -14.77 -19.85 -28.87
C ASN A 152 -15.45 -18.50 -29.13
N ASN A 153 -16.30 -18.43 -30.17
CA ASN A 153 -17.32 -17.37 -30.34
C ASN A 153 -18.29 -17.25 -29.14
N THR A 154 -18.01 -17.93 -28.03
CA THR A 154 -18.75 -17.94 -26.79
C THR A 154 -18.22 -16.94 -25.78
N VAL A 155 -17.18 -16.14 -26.05
CA VAL A 155 -16.68 -15.13 -25.08
C VAL A 155 -17.82 -14.20 -24.66
N GLU A 156 -18.61 -13.69 -25.61
CA GLU A 156 -19.79 -12.86 -25.34
C GLU A 156 -20.87 -13.62 -24.56
N LEU A 157 -21.02 -14.92 -24.80
CA LEU A 157 -21.98 -15.78 -24.10
C LEU A 157 -21.54 -16.12 -22.67
N LEU A 158 -20.24 -16.27 -22.44
CA LEU A 158 -19.64 -16.66 -21.17
C LEU A 158 -19.42 -15.46 -20.24
N GLN A 159 -19.26 -14.26 -20.79
CA GLN A 159 -19.08 -13.03 -20.03
C GLN A 159 -20.12 -12.83 -18.92
N PRO A 160 -21.44 -12.90 -19.15
CA PRO A 160 -22.42 -12.71 -18.07
C PRO A 160 -22.31 -13.78 -16.98
N VAL A 161 -22.01 -15.02 -17.35
CA VAL A 161 -21.84 -16.13 -16.40
C VAL A 161 -20.62 -15.91 -15.53
N HIS A 162 -19.50 -15.48 -16.11
CA HIS A 162 -18.26 -15.20 -15.37
C HIS A 162 -18.41 -13.98 -14.46
N CYS A 163 -19.12 -12.93 -14.88
CA CYS A 163 -19.43 -11.78 -14.03
C CYS A 163 -20.28 -12.17 -12.81
N GLN A 164 -21.31 -13.01 -13.02
CA GLN A 164 -22.12 -13.52 -11.91
C GLN A 164 -21.32 -14.41 -10.96
N LEU A 165 -20.43 -15.25 -11.50
CA LEU A 165 -19.54 -16.08 -10.71
C LEU A 165 -18.60 -15.23 -9.84
N ALA A 166 -17.99 -14.19 -10.43
CA ALA A 166 -17.12 -13.27 -9.72
C ALA A 166 -17.84 -12.51 -8.61
N LEU A 167 -19.06 -12.01 -8.86
CA LEU A 167 -19.91 -11.39 -7.84
C LEU A 167 -20.16 -12.33 -6.67
N LYS A 168 -20.54 -13.58 -6.96
CA LYS A 168 -20.80 -14.58 -5.92
C LYS A 168 -19.54 -14.88 -5.11
N VAL A 169 -18.42 -15.15 -5.79
CA VAL A 169 -17.13 -15.43 -5.17
C VAL A 169 -16.67 -14.27 -4.30
N PHE A 170 -16.82 -13.03 -4.79
CA PHE A 170 -16.50 -11.84 -4.03
C PHE A 170 -17.31 -11.76 -2.74
N ILE A 171 -18.64 -11.79 -2.83
CA ILE A 171 -19.52 -11.69 -1.65
C ILE A 171 -19.24 -12.84 -0.66
N ASP A 172 -19.15 -14.08 -1.12
CA ASP A 172 -18.93 -15.24 -0.25
C ASP A 172 -17.53 -15.27 0.37
N GLY A 173 -16.55 -14.70 -0.34
CA GLY A 173 -15.15 -14.65 0.04
C GLY A 173 -14.73 -13.48 0.92
N LEU A 174 -15.57 -12.44 1.07
CA LEU A 174 -15.32 -11.34 2.00
C LEU A 174 -15.27 -11.80 3.45
N HIS A 175 -14.60 -11.02 4.30
CA HIS A 175 -14.64 -11.20 5.75
C HIS A 175 -16.08 -11.20 6.29
N PRO A 176 -16.37 -11.96 7.37
CA PRO A 176 -17.74 -12.18 7.86
C PRO A 176 -18.58 -10.91 8.08
N GLU A 177 -17.96 -9.85 8.60
CA GLU A 177 -18.63 -8.57 8.86
C GLU A 177 -19.13 -7.91 7.57
N LEU A 178 -18.27 -7.82 6.55
CA LEU A 178 -18.62 -7.26 5.25
C LEU A 178 -19.56 -8.19 4.47
N ARG A 179 -19.30 -9.50 4.50
CA ARG A 179 -20.11 -10.50 3.82
C ARG A 179 -21.58 -10.45 4.22
N LEU A 180 -21.88 -10.29 5.51
CA LEU A 180 -23.26 -10.19 5.99
C LEU A 180 -23.97 -8.97 5.41
N LEU A 181 -23.30 -7.81 5.42
CA LEU A 181 -23.83 -6.57 4.86
C LEU A 181 -24.08 -6.69 3.35
N MET A 182 -23.12 -7.20 2.60
CA MET A 182 -23.23 -7.34 1.14
C MET A 182 -24.32 -8.35 0.73
N LYS A 183 -24.53 -9.42 1.50
CA LYS A 183 -25.63 -10.37 1.25
C LYS A 183 -27.01 -9.74 1.48
N ALA A 184 -27.13 -8.83 2.44
CA ALA A 184 -28.38 -8.11 2.70
C ALA A 184 -28.71 -7.10 1.59
N ALA A 185 -27.68 -6.49 0.98
CA ALA A 185 -27.82 -5.45 -0.04
C ALA A 185 -28.27 -5.94 -1.44
N ARG A 186 -28.21 -7.26 -1.71
CA ARG A 186 -28.68 -7.90 -2.97
C ARG A 186 -28.12 -7.24 -4.26
N HIS A 187 -26.80 -7.11 -4.34
CA HIS A 187 -26.12 -6.61 -5.53
C HIS A 187 -26.41 -7.45 -6.79
N THR A 188 -26.50 -6.77 -7.93
CA THR A 188 -26.64 -7.41 -9.26
C THR A 188 -25.37 -7.29 -10.10
N ASP A 189 -24.47 -6.37 -9.73
CA ASP A 189 -23.24 -6.08 -10.46
C ASP A 189 -22.01 -6.19 -9.55
N PHE A 190 -20.91 -6.69 -10.12
CA PHE A 190 -19.65 -6.89 -9.40
C PHE A 190 -19.02 -5.56 -8.99
N GLN A 191 -19.00 -4.54 -9.86
CA GLN A 191 -18.36 -3.26 -9.57
C GLN A 191 -19.13 -2.48 -8.50
N ASP A 192 -20.47 -2.52 -8.56
CA ASP A 192 -21.32 -1.95 -7.51
C ASP A 192 -21.04 -2.58 -6.13
N ALA A 193 -20.96 -3.92 -6.08
CA ALA A 193 -20.64 -4.63 -4.85
C ALA A 193 -19.26 -4.25 -4.31
N VAL A 194 -18.24 -4.11 -5.18
CA VAL A 194 -16.90 -3.68 -4.79
C VAL A 194 -16.92 -2.26 -4.23
N GLN A 195 -17.62 -1.33 -4.86
CA GLN A 195 -17.71 0.05 -4.40
C GLN A 195 -18.35 0.14 -3.02
N MET A 196 -19.47 -0.55 -2.81
CA MET A 196 -20.15 -0.56 -1.51
C MET A 196 -19.27 -1.23 -0.43
N ALA A 197 -18.65 -2.36 -0.74
CA ALA A 197 -17.78 -3.06 0.21
C ALA A 197 -16.55 -2.22 0.62
N VAL A 198 -15.96 -1.45 -0.30
CA VAL A 198 -14.85 -0.54 0.00
C VAL A 198 -15.31 0.61 0.91
N GLN A 199 -16.50 1.16 0.68
CA GLN A 199 -17.07 2.20 1.53
C GLN A 199 -17.36 1.66 2.95
N GLU A 200 -17.92 0.46 3.05
CA GLU A 200 -18.18 -0.18 4.34
C GLU A 200 -16.88 -0.56 5.07
N GLU A 201 -15.85 -1.04 4.37
CA GLU A 201 -14.53 -1.30 4.95
C GLU A 201 -13.95 -0.04 5.62
N SER A 202 -14.04 1.11 4.94
CA SER A 202 -13.61 2.40 5.49
C SER A 202 -14.41 2.80 6.73
N THR A 203 -15.73 2.57 6.70
CA THR A 203 -16.64 2.89 7.81
C THR A 203 -16.37 2.02 9.03
N LEU A 204 -16.14 0.71 8.85
CA LEU A 204 -15.79 -0.22 9.92
C LEU A 204 -14.46 0.14 10.58
N ARG A 205 -13.43 0.44 9.76
CA ARG A 205 -12.12 0.92 10.27
C ARG A 205 -12.28 2.19 11.10
N SER A 206 -13.08 3.14 10.60
CA SER A 206 -13.34 4.41 11.30
C SER A 206 -14.09 4.22 12.61
N ARG A 207 -15.07 3.31 12.67
CA ARG A 207 -15.81 2.97 13.91
C ARG A 207 -14.91 2.31 14.94
N SER A 208 -14.05 1.39 14.51
CA SER A 208 -13.05 0.74 15.38
C SER A 208 -12.09 1.76 16.00
N HIS A 209 -11.61 2.72 15.21
CA HIS A 209 -10.78 3.82 15.73
C HIS A 209 -11.53 4.73 16.72
N ARG A 210 -12.82 5.02 16.48
CA ARG A 210 -13.65 5.79 17.45
C ARG A 210 -13.88 5.04 18.74
N THR A 211 -14.08 3.71 18.70
CA THR A 211 -14.26 2.93 19.94
C THR A 211 -13.01 2.88 20.80
N ILE A 212 -11.81 3.01 20.21
CA ILE A 212 -10.54 3.11 20.95
C ILE A 212 -10.37 4.53 21.54
N GLN A 213 -10.84 5.57 20.85
CA GLN A 213 -10.73 6.96 21.30
C GLN A 213 -11.78 7.32 22.36
N ASP A 214 -12.98 6.72 22.29
CA ASP A 214 -14.03 6.78 23.32
C ASP A 214 -13.78 5.81 24.48
N GLN A 215 -12.79 4.91 24.34
CA GLN A 215 -12.13 4.21 25.44
C GLN A 215 -10.91 4.99 25.96
N GLN A 216 -10.97 6.33 25.97
CA GLN A 216 -10.45 6.96 27.19
C GLN A 216 -11.19 6.29 28.35
N PRO A 217 -10.50 5.67 29.31
CA PRO A 217 -11.19 5.19 30.49
C PRO A 217 -11.95 6.41 30.98
N TYR A 218 -13.29 6.31 30.99
CA TYR A 218 -14.11 7.17 31.80
C TYR A 218 -13.38 7.16 33.13
N HIS A 219 -12.64 8.23 33.42
CA HIS A 219 -12.10 8.45 34.73
C HIS A 219 -13.35 8.37 35.56
N GLN A 220 -13.58 7.20 36.16
CA GLN A 220 -14.48 7.04 37.27
C GLN A 220 -14.22 8.29 38.05
N GLN A 221 -15.25 9.11 38.17
CA GLN A 221 -15.26 10.25 39.06
C GLN A 221 -15.03 9.67 40.45
N ARG A 222 -13.78 9.30 40.74
CA ARG A 222 -13.23 9.23 42.06
C ARG A 222 -13.39 10.67 42.48
N ARG A 223 -14.48 10.93 43.19
CA ARG A 223 -14.63 12.11 44.02
C ARG A 223 -13.23 12.41 44.53
N PRO A 224 -12.64 13.59 44.25
CA PRO A 224 -11.26 13.85 44.63
C PRO A 224 -11.14 13.46 46.10
N ILE A 225 -10.39 12.39 46.37
CA ILE A 225 -10.19 11.90 47.72
C ILE A 225 -9.46 13.06 48.37
N MET A 226 -10.19 13.84 49.15
CA MET A 226 -9.65 15.03 49.79
C MET A 226 -8.40 14.58 50.54
N PRO A 227 -7.21 15.10 50.19
CA PRO A 227 -5.97 14.52 50.65
C PRO A 227 -5.97 14.48 52.17
N PHE A 228 -5.67 13.30 52.73
CA PHE A 228 -5.68 13.05 54.16
C PHE A 228 -4.28 13.30 54.72
N CYS A 229 -4.19 14.21 55.69
CA CYS A 229 -2.93 14.50 56.36
C CYS A 229 -2.70 13.50 57.49
N SER A 230 -1.68 12.64 57.35
CA SER A 230 -1.29 11.69 58.42
C SER A 230 -0.78 12.38 59.69
N HIS A 231 -0.36 13.65 59.61
CA HIS A 231 0.19 14.40 60.75
C HIS A 231 -0.88 15.06 61.63
N CYS A 232 -1.98 15.56 61.06
CA CYS A 232 -3.05 16.22 61.82
C CYS A 232 -4.41 15.53 61.73
N ARG A 233 -4.49 14.43 60.95
CA ARG A 233 -5.69 13.62 60.71
C ARG A 233 -6.87 14.43 60.14
N ARG A 234 -6.59 15.53 59.43
CA ARG A 234 -7.61 16.34 58.74
C ARG A 234 -7.50 16.16 57.22
N HIS A 235 -8.65 16.27 56.55
CA HIS A 235 -8.77 16.23 55.10
C HIS A 235 -8.45 17.59 54.46
N GLY A 236 -8.11 17.61 53.17
CA GLY A 236 -7.89 18.81 52.37
C GLY A 236 -6.43 19.24 52.21
N HIS A 237 -5.46 18.49 52.74
CA HIS A 237 -4.03 18.70 52.50
C HIS A 237 -3.23 17.42 52.79
N VAL A 238 -2.07 17.26 52.15
CA VAL A 238 -1.12 16.18 52.47
C VAL A 238 -0.18 16.58 53.63
N SER A 239 0.45 15.61 54.29
CA SER A 239 1.33 15.84 55.44
C SER A 239 2.47 16.82 55.18
N ALA A 240 2.92 16.97 53.93
CA ALA A 240 3.90 17.98 53.52
C ALA A 240 3.41 19.41 53.75
N ASN A 241 2.13 19.69 53.49
CA ASN A 241 1.52 21.02 53.56
C ASN A 241 0.74 21.23 54.86
N CYS A 242 1.05 20.47 55.90
CA CYS A 242 0.35 20.56 57.17
C CYS A 242 0.75 21.82 57.94
N ARG A 243 -0.19 22.75 58.13
CA ARG A 243 0.01 23.97 58.95
C ARG A 243 0.48 23.67 60.39
N ARG A 244 0.15 22.48 60.94
CA ARG A 244 0.64 22.06 62.26
C ARG A 244 2.12 21.64 62.27
N ARG A 245 2.74 21.32 61.12
CA ARG A 245 4.19 21.07 61.05
C ARG A 245 5.03 22.31 61.35
N GLY A 246 4.50 23.51 61.09
CA GLY A 246 5.17 24.77 61.41
C GLY A 246 5.10 25.17 62.88
N ILE A 247 4.16 24.61 63.66
CA ILE A 247 3.96 24.98 65.08
C ILE A 247 4.92 24.19 65.98
N PHE A 248 5.32 22.97 65.59
CA PHE A 248 6.31 22.18 66.34
C PHE A 248 7.77 22.60 66.13
N ARG A 249 8.08 23.39 65.09
CA ARG A 249 9.45 23.93 64.93
C ARG A 249 9.77 25.02 65.94
N VAL A 250 8.78 25.83 66.33
CA VAL A 250 8.99 26.93 67.28
C VAL A 250 9.25 26.43 68.70
N ASN A 251 8.72 25.26 69.08
CA ASN A 251 8.92 24.70 70.42
C ASN A 251 10.22 23.89 70.54
N HIS A 252 10.62 23.16 69.49
CA HIS A 252 11.85 22.34 69.56
C HIS A 252 13.14 23.20 69.60
N ASP A 253 13.12 24.40 68.99
CA ASP A 253 14.26 25.32 69.06
C ASP A 253 14.39 25.98 70.45
N ARG A 254 13.29 26.17 71.18
CA ARG A 254 13.31 26.62 72.59
C ARG A 254 13.83 25.52 73.52
N ASP A 255 13.33 24.30 73.37
CA ASP A 255 13.72 23.18 74.23
C ASP A 255 15.20 22.78 74.03
N ARG A 256 15.79 23.03 72.86
CA ARG A 256 17.22 22.80 72.60
C ARG A 256 18.11 23.89 73.20
N ALA A 257 17.69 25.15 73.15
CA ALA A 257 18.41 26.26 73.78
C ALA A 257 18.43 26.12 75.32
N ASP A 258 17.33 25.65 75.91
CA ASP A 258 17.23 25.44 77.37
C ASP A 258 18.04 24.22 77.84
N ALA A 259 18.17 23.17 77.01
CA ALA A 259 18.99 21.99 77.30
C ALA A 259 20.51 22.25 77.18
N GLU A 260 20.94 23.14 76.26
CA GLU A 260 22.34 23.56 76.14
C GLU A 260 22.74 24.51 77.30
N ASN A 261 21.82 25.35 77.78
CA ASN A 261 22.06 26.26 78.92
C ASN A 261 22.12 25.52 80.28
N MET A 262 21.36 24.43 80.46
CA MET A 262 21.37 23.60 81.68
C MET A 262 22.62 22.72 81.81
N ARG A 263 23.32 22.41 80.71
CA ARG A 263 24.58 21.65 80.74
C ARG A 263 25.81 22.50 81.06
N ALA A 264 25.70 23.83 80.95
CA ALA A 264 26.79 24.76 81.27
C ALA A 264 26.86 25.16 82.75
N ILE A 265 25.90 24.75 83.58
CA ILE A 265 25.77 25.20 84.99
C ILE A 265 26.13 24.08 86.01
N GLN A 266 26.36 22.83 85.57
CA GLN A 266 26.61 21.67 86.46
C GLN A 266 28.06 21.15 86.48
N HIS A 267 29.02 21.92 85.97
CA HIS A 267 30.46 21.71 86.12
C HIS A 267 31.08 23.11 86.27
N GLU A 268 31.76 23.57 87.32
CA GLU A 268 32.45 22.90 88.42
C GLU A 268 32.73 23.91 89.56
N GLY A 269 32.87 23.37 90.78
CA GLY A 269 33.75 23.87 91.82
C GLY A 269 33.96 22.76 92.87
N PRO A 270 34.97 22.80 93.76
CA PRO A 270 36.26 23.48 93.73
C PRO A 270 37.47 22.50 93.68
N VAL A 271 38.65 23.11 93.57
CA VAL A 271 40.03 22.61 93.47
C VAL A 271 40.49 21.79 94.69
N GLU A 272 41.28 20.71 94.51
CA GLU A 272 42.61 20.55 95.17
C GLU A 272 43.47 19.32 94.74
N ASN A 273 44.70 19.66 94.34
CA ASN A 273 46.02 19.04 94.58
C ASN A 273 46.47 17.66 94.03
N GLN A 274 47.16 17.75 92.88
CA GLN A 274 48.56 17.35 92.58
C GLN A 274 49.10 15.95 92.97
N LEU A 275 49.62 15.19 91.98
CA LEU A 275 51.06 15.06 91.67
C LEU A 275 51.30 14.23 90.36
N PRO A 276 52.47 14.35 89.71
CA PRO A 276 52.63 14.18 88.26
C PRO A 276 53.47 12.95 87.86
N THR A 277 53.30 12.47 86.62
CA THR A 277 54.42 11.91 85.83
C THR A 277 54.22 12.11 84.33
N ARG A 278 55.36 12.42 83.70
CA ARG A 278 55.62 12.94 82.35
C ARG A 278 55.83 11.76 81.34
N PRO A 279 56.29 11.96 80.09
CA PRO A 279 55.51 11.75 78.87
C PRO A 279 56.09 10.65 77.95
N MET A 280 55.43 10.33 76.83
CA MET A 280 56.15 9.94 75.61
C MET A 280 55.42 10.41 74.35
N GLU A 281 56.13 11.23 73.58
CA GLU A 281 55.85 11.66 72.21
C GLU A 281 56.21 10.56 71.21
N SER A 282 55.50 10.50 70.07
CA SER A 282 56.03 10.44 68.70
C SER A 282 54.88 10.11 67.74
N GLN A 283 54.40 11.09 66.97
CA GLN A 283 54.83 11.42 65.61
C GLN A 283 54.42 10.38 64.55
N THR A 284 53.38 10.75 63.79
CA THR A 284 53.18 10.64 62.32
C THR A 284 54.46 10.43 61.49
N PRO A 285 54.44 9.91 60.24
CA PRO A 285 53.55 10.36 59.14
C PRO A 285 53.05 9.25 58.19
N LYS A 286 51.91 9.46 57.52
CA LYS A 286 51.80 9.89 56.10
C LYS A 286 52.91 9.33 55.19
N ASN A 287 52.52 8.38 54.35
CA ASN A 287 52.55 8.51 52.89
C ASN A 287 51.27 7.91 52.33
#